data_AF-A0A6L5K3X8-F1
#
_entry.id   AF-A0A6L5K3X8-F1
#
_cell.length_a   1.000
_cell.length_b   1.000
_cell.length_c   1.000
_cell.angle_alpha   90.00
_cell.angle_beta   90.00
_cell.angle_gamma   90.00
#
_symmetry.space_group_name_H-M   'P 1'
#
loop_
_entity.id
_entity.type
_entity.pdbx_description
1 polymer ?
#
loop_
_entity_poly.entity_id
_entity_poly.type
_entity_poly.pdbx_seq_one_letter_code
_entity_poly.pdbx_strand_id
1 'polypeptide(L)'
;DLGHTPFGHVGEEVLNELYKPGFSHNEQSRRVVEKLEKDGHGLNLTWEVRDGILNHSKDIEDIQGEGGGEPGTLEGAVVKISDSVAYINHDIDDAIRAGMITEGDLPVLAIAKLGNTHSRRINTMVCDIIEHSWTVRGEGTENPAITMSPETLEATNNLRHFLYERVYNIRSAQEESERAREIVRSLYQHFNEYEDKMPPEYSFYSDKVERRVVDYIAGMTDLYAMRMAEEISPPKLQPEQKSPKAPKDKPPEIQSPTMF
;
A
#
# COMPACT_ATOMS: atom_id res chain seq x y z
N ASP A 1 -7.72 -6.05 -2.50
CA ASP A 1 -7.21 -5.03 -1.56
C ASP A 1 -7.84 -4.99 -0.15
N LEU A 2 -8.78 -5.87 0.21
CA LEU A 2 -9.38 -5.84 1.57
C LEU A 2 -8.38 -6.11 2.71
N GLY A 3 -7.28 -6.78 2.41
CA GLY A 3 -6.25 -7.21 3.36
C GLY A 3 -4.98 -6.38 3.33
N HIS A 4 -4.98 -5.19 2.72
CA HIS A 4 -3.83 -4.29 2.86
C HIS A 4 -3.66 -3.86 4.29
N THR A 5 -2.40 -3.82 4.71
CA THR A 5 -1.96 -3.33 6.00
C THR A 5 -2.01 -1.80 6.05
N PRO A 6 -2.03 -1.21 7.26
CA PRO A 6 -1.73 0.21 7.40
C PRO A 6 -0.36 0.51 6.76
N PHE A 7 -0.26 1.68 6.14
CA PHE A 7 0.91 2.13 5.38
C PHE A 7 1.23 1.32 4.11
N GLY A 8 0.27 0.52 3.63
CA GLY A 8 0.36 -0.20 2.35
C GLY A 8 1.56 -1.16 2.29
N HIS A 9 2.34 -1.11 1.20
CA HIS A 9 3.47 -2.02 0.98
C HIS A 9 4.48 -2.03 2.13
N VAL A 10 4.70 -0.90 2.80
CA VAL A 10 5.63 -0.82 3.95
C VAL A 10 5.16 -1.69 5.10
N GLY A 11 3.85 -1.66 5.42
CA GLY A 11 3.29 -2.50 6.47
C GLY A 11 3.31 -3.98 6.10
N GLU A 12 3.07 -4.29 4.81
CA GLU A 12 3.14 -5.64 4.28
C GLU A 12 4.55 -6.23 4.35
N GLU A 13 5.57 -5.49 3.91
CA GLU A 13 7.00 -5.85 4.04
C GLU A 13 7.34 -6.22 5.49
N VAL A 14 6.98 -5.35 6.42
CA VAL A 14 7.31 -5.52 7.85
C VAL A 14 6.59 -6.71 8.45
N LEU A 15 5.29 -6.90 8.17
CA LEU A 15 4.59 -8.08 8.67
C LEU A 15 5.14 -9.37 8.06
N ASN A 16 5.55 -9.35 6.79
CA ASN A 16 6.17 -10.50 6.14
C ASN A 16 7.55 -10.85 6.74
N GLU A 17 8.33 -9.84 7.15
CA GLU A 17 9.59 -10.03 7.89
C GLU A 17 9.36 -10.61 9.30
N LEU A 18 8.36 -10.09 10.03
CA LEU A 18 8.14 -10.42 11.44
C LEU A 18 7.38 -11.74 11.64
N TYR A 19 6.42 -12.04 10.77
CA TYR A 19 5.57 -13.22 10.86
C TYR A 19 6.15 -14.36 10.02
N LYS A 20 6.85 -15.30 10.66
CA LYS A 20 7.60 -16.38 9.99
C LYS A 20 6.86 -17.17 8.91
N PRO A 21 5.55 -17.47 9.03
CA PRO A 21 4.82 -18.13 7.94
C PRO A 21 4.70 -17.29 6.67
N GLY A 22 5.03 -16.00 6.72
CA GLY A 22 4.89 -15.04 5.64
C GLY A 22 3.56 -14.28 5.69
N PHE A 23 3.56 -13.10 5.10
CA PHE A 23 2.37 -12.25 4.97
C PHE A 23 2.29 -11.70 3.55
N SER A 24 1.09 -11.76 2.97
CA SER A 24 0.77 -11.06 1.74
C SER A 24 -0.68 -10.56 1.79
N HIS A 25 -0.93 -9.37 1.25
CA HIS A 25 -2.23 -8.69 1.33
C HIS A 25 -3.36 -9.48 0.62
N ASN A 26 -3.04 -10.22 -0.44
CA ASN A 26 -4.00 -11.02 -1.19
C ASN A 26 -4.50 -12.23 -0.38
N GLU A 27 -3.58 -12.92 0.30
CA GLU A 27 -3.90 -13.99 1.24
C GLU A 27 -4.68 -13.46 2.44
N GLN A 28 -4.30 -12.28 2.93
CA GLN A 28 -5.05 -11.58 3.98
C GLN A 28 -6.46 -11.23 3.51
N SER A 29 -6.62 -10.73 2.28
CA SER A 29 -7.92 -10.37 1.71
C SER A 29 -8.86 -11.59 1.65
N ARG A 30 -8.34 -12.76 1.22
CA ARG A 30 -9.09 -14.02 1.25
C ARG A 30 -9.47 -14.41 2.68
N ARG A 31 -8.51 -14.31 3.61
CA ARG A 31 -8.75 -14.65 5.02
C ARG A 31 -9.80 -13.75 5.66
N VAL A 32 -9.83 -12.46 5.36
CA VAL A 32 -10.86 -11.52 5.84
C VAL A 32 -12.25 -12.06 5.50
N VAL A 33 -12.48 -12.39 4.23
CA VAL A 33 -13.80 -12.83 3.76
C VAL A 33 -14.14 -14.27 4.13
N GLU A 34 -13.15 -15.12 4.41
CA GLU A 34 -13.38 -16.52 4.82
C GLU A 34 -13.50 -16.71 6.33
N LYS A 35 -12.83 -15.88 7.12
CA LYS A 35 -12.64 -16.14 8.55
C LYS A 35 -12.79 -14.93 9.46
N LEU A 36 -12.48 -13.69 9.05
CA LEU A 36 -12.44 -12.58 10.01
C LEU A 36 -13.77 -11.85 10.13
N GLU A 37 -14.44 -11.65 9.00
CA GLU A 37 -15.73 -10.99 8.96
C GLU A 37 -16.80 -11.77 9.74
N LYS A 38 -17.83 -11.05 10.21
CA LYS A 38 -18.97 -11.63 10.94
C LYS A 38 -18.55 -12.47 12.14
N ASP A 39 -17.74 -11.90 13.04
CA ASP A 39 -17.35 -12.53 14.31
C ASP A 39 -16.73 -13.92 14.14
N GLY A 40 -15.97 -14.12 13.07
CA GLY A 40 -15.32 -15.39 12.81
C GLY A 40 -16.01 -16.31 11.80
N HIS A 41 -17.20 -15.93 11.32
CA HIS A 41 -18.00 -16.77 10.41
C HIS A 41 -17.66 -16.58 8.92
N GLY A 42 -16.93 -15.51 8.59
CA GLY A 42 -16.71 -15.11 7.22
C GLY A 42 -17.98 -14.61 6.53
N LEU A 43 -17.87 -14.33 5.24
CA LEU A 43 -18.94 -13.80 4.40
C LEU A 43 -19.66 -14.88 3.57
N ASN A 44 -19.19 -16.13 3.63
CA ASN A 44 -19.73 -17.25 2.83
C ASN A 44 -19.84 -16.91 1.33
N LEU A 45 -18.79 -16.28 0.78
CA LEU A 45 -18.72 -15.94 -0.63
C LEU A 45 -18.49 -17.21 -1.47
N THR A 46 -18.91 -17.14 -2.74
CA THR A 46 -18.68 -18.25 -3.67
C THR A 46 -17.19 -18.49 -3.90
N TRP A 47 -16.84 -19.64 -4.47
CA TRP A 47 -15.44 -19.96 -4.75
C TRP A 47 -14.83 -18.96 -5.72
N GLU A 48 -15.56 -18.58 -6.77
CA GLU A 48 -15.10 -17.69 -7.85
C GLU A 48 -14.70 -16.31 -7.31
N VAL A 49 -15.50 -15.76 -6.39
CA VAL A 49 -15.20 -14.46 -5.76
C VAL A 49 -13.95 -14.55 -4.89
N ARG A 50 -13.81 -15.63 -4.10
CA ARG A 50 -12.64 -15.83 -3.24
C ARG A 50 -11.36 -16.07 -4.05
N ASP A 51 -11.48 -16.78 -5.16
CA ASP A 51 -10.40 -17.01 -6.11
C ASP A 51 -9.94 -15.70 -6.76
N GLY A 52 -10.88 -14.87 -7.24
CA GLY A 52 -10.56 -13.54 -7.75
C GLY A 52 -9.87 -12.65 -6.71
N ILE A 53 -10.34 -12.67 -5.46
CA ILE A 53 -9.71 -11.96 -4.34
C ILE A 53 -8.29 -12.49 -4.05
N LEU A 54 -8.03 -13.78 -4.20
CA LEU A 54 -6.70 -14.32 -3.94
C LEU A 54 -5.71 -13.99 -5.06
N ASN A 55 -6.18 -14.05 -6.30
CA ASN A 55 -5.32 -14.06 -7.49
C ASN A 55 -5.27 -12.73 -8.23
N HIS A 56 -5.87 -11.65 -7.70
CA HIS A 56 -5.79 -10.32 -8.32
C HIS A 56 -4.40 -9.69 -8.32
N SER A 57 -3.55 -10.05 -7.35
CA SER A 57 -2.24 -9.44 -7.15
C SER A 57 -1.16 -9.98 -8.10
N LYS A 58 -0.07 -9.23 -8.27
CA LYS A 58 1.00 -9.49 -9.25
C LYS A 58 2.39 -9.28 -8.67
N ASP A 59 3.34 -10.03 -9.20
CA ASP A 59 4.76 -9.79 -8.95
C ASP A 59 5.23 -8.46 -9.56
N ILE A 60 6.28 -7.92 -8.96
CA ILE A 60 6.82 -6.57 -9.25
C ILE A 60 7.24 -6.43 -10.73
N GLU A 61 7.73 -7.49 -11.35
CA GLU A 61 8.47 -7.43 -12.62
C GLU A 61 7.60 -7.46 -13.89
N ASP A 62 6.41 -8.07 -13.87
CA ASP A 62 5.57 -8.18 -15.09
C ASP A 62 4.06 -8.18 -14.77
N ILE A 63 3.33 -7.32 -15.47
CA ILE A 63 1.86 -7.21 -15.40
C ILE A 63 1.16 -8.48 -15.88
N GLN A 64 1.83 -9.29 -16.71
CA GLN A 64 1.36 -10.61 -17.13
C GLN A 64 2.26 -11.75 -16.64
N GLY A 65 3.21 -11.48 -15.74
CA GLY A 65 4.16 -12.49 -15.26
C GLY A 65 3.50 -13.60 -14.45
N GLU A 66 4.09 -14.80 -14.53
CA GLU A 66 3.66 -16.04 -13.84
C GLU A 66 3.79 -15.97 -12.30
N GLY A 67 4.35 -14.89 -11.76
CA GLY A 67 4.69 -14.74 -10.34
C GLY A 67 3.53 -14.38 -9.41
N GLY A 68 2.43 -13.83 -9.95
CA GLY A 68 1.17 -13.66 -9.22
C GLY A 68 0.20 -14.75 -9.62
N GLY A 69 -0.46 -15.42 -8.66
CA GLY A 69 -1.39 -16.53 -8.92
C GLY A 69 -2.38 -16.27 -10.05
N GLU A 70 -2.72 -17.30 -10.81
CA GLU A 70 -3.65 -17.19 -11.94
C GLU A 70 -5.10 -17.35 -11.47
N PRO A 71 -5.98 -16.35 -11.70
CA PRO A 71 -7.39 -16.52 -11.41
C PRO A 71 -7.97 -17.67 -12.23
N GLY A 72 -8.77 -18.52 -11.60
CA GLY A 72 -9.46 -19.63 -12.26
C GLY A 72 -10.66 -19.19 -13.11
N THR A 73 -10.95 -17.89 -13.18
CA THR A 73 -12.04 -17.32 -13.97
C THR A 73 -11.54 -16.16 -14.84
N LEU A 74 -12.21 -15.95 -15.98
CA LEU A 74 -11.91 -14.86 -16.89
C LEU A 74 -12.28 -13.51 -16.26
N GLU A 75 -13.35 -13.46 -15.48
CA GLU A 75 -13.72 -12.28 -14.69
C GLU A 75 -12.62 -11.93 -13.66
N GLY A 76 -12.04 -12.93 -13.00
CA GLY A 76 -10.86 -12.74 -12.14
C GLY A 76 -9.65 -12.20 -12.92
N ALA A 77 -9.42 -12.69 -14.13
CA ALA A 77 -8.37 -12.17 -15.01
C ALA A 77 -8.63 -10.71 -15.44
N VAL A 78 -9.90 -10.34 -15.69
CA VAL A 78 -10.31 -8.94 -15.93
C VAL A 78 -9.99 -8.06 -14.73
N VAL A 79 -10.30 -8.51 -13.50
CA VAL A 79 -9.96 -7.75 -12.28
C VAL A 79 -8.45 -7.57 -12.17
N LYS A 80 -7.68 -8.66 -12.33
CA LYS A 80 -6.21 -8.66 -12.26
C LYS A 80 -5.58 -7.68 -13.25
N ILE A 81 -6.03 -7.63 -14.51
CA ILE A 81 -5.49 -6.68 -15.49
C ILE A 81 -5.94 -5.24 -15.23
N SER A 82 -7.19 -5.06 -14.80
CA SER A 82 -7.75 -3.74 -14.48
C SER A 82 -7.05 -3.06 -13.32
N ASP A 83 -6.68 -3.84 -12.30
CA ASP A 83 -5.93 -3.36 -11.15
C ASP A 83 -4.59 -2.71 -11.57
N SER A 84 -3.85 -3.37 -12.46
CA SER A 84 -2.59 -2.80 -12.98
C SER A 84 -2.78 -1.54 -13.80
N VAL A 85 -3.85 -1.47 -14.60
CA VAL A 85 -4.19 -0.26 -15.35
C VAL A 85 -4.51 0.89 -14.40
N ALA A 86 -5.29 0.63 -13.36
CA ALA A 86 -5.63 1.63 -12.35
C ALA A 86 -4.39 2.10 -11.60
N TYR A 87 -3.62 1.17 -11.04
CA TYR A 87 -2.44 1.44 -10.22
C TYR A 87 -1.39 2.29 -10.95
N ILE A 88 -0.98 1.89 -12.16
CA ILE A 88 0.04 2.62 -12.92
C ILE A 88 -0.40 4.06 -13.20
N ASN A 89 -1.67 4.26 -13.56
CA ASN A 89 -2.15 5.59 -13.92
C ASN A 89 -2.35 6.50 -12.70
N HIS A 90 -2.84 5.95 -11.58
CA HIS A 90 -2.95 6.70 -10.34
C HIS A 90 -1.58 7.05 -9.77
N ASP A 91 -0.62 6.12 -9.79
CA ASP A 91 0.71 6.36 -9.21
C ASP A 91 1.55 7.36 -10.02
N ILE A 92 1.38 7.41 -11.35
CA ILE A 92 1.96 8.50 -12.16
C ILE A 92 1.43 9.85 -11.67
N ASP A 93 0.11 9.98 -11.52
CA ASP A 93 -0.50 11.24 -11.13
C ASP A 93 -0.11 11.62 -9.70
N ASP A 94 -0.08 10.67 -8.78
CA ASP A 94 0.31 10.86 -7.39
C ASP A 94 1.79 11.28 -7.27
N ALA A 95 2.68 10.64 -8.03
CA ALA A 95 4.09 10.98 -8.06
C ALA A 95 4.35 12.38 -8.67
N ILE A 96 3.59 12.77 -9.69
CA ILE A 96 3.63 14.14 -10.24
C ILE A 96 3.13 15.16 -9.23
N ARG A 97 1.99 14.91 -8.58
CA ARG A 97 1.44 15.80 -7.54
C ARG A 97 2.40 15.96 -6.36
N ALA A 98 3.11 14.90 -5.98
CA ALA A 98 4.13 14.92 -4.94
C ALA A 98 5.45 15.56 -5.40
N GLY A 99 5.59 15.92 -6.68
CA GLY A 99 6.80 16.53 -7.23
C GLY A 99 7.99 15.56 -7.35
N MET A 100 7.74 14.25 -7.31
CA MET A 100 8.79 13.22 -7.45
C MET A 100 9.25 13.07 -8.90
N ILE A 101 8.32 13.23 -9.84
CA ILE A 101 8.54 13.19 -11.28
C ILE A 101 7.71 14.29 -11.95
N THR A 102 7.99 14.57 -13.21
CA THR A 102 7.20 15.44 -14.09
C THR A 102 6.66 14.66 -15.27
N GLU A 103 5.67 15.21 -15.99
CA GLU A 103 5.15 14.59 -17.22
C GLU A 103 6.25 14.34 -18.27
N GLY A 104 7.30 15.18 -18.27
CA GLY A 104 8.44 15.06 -19.18
C GLY A 104 9.42 13.94 -18.84
N ASP A 105 9.36 13.39 -17.62
CA ASP A 105 10.22 12.28 -17.20
C ASP A 105 9.69 10.92 -17.68
N LEU A 106 8.41 10.85 -18.06
CA LEU A 106 7.78 9.61 -18.48
C LEU A 106 8.44 9.03 -19.75
N PRO A 107 8.64 7.71 -19.84
CA PRO A 107 9.24 7.06 -21.00
C PRO A 107 8.54 7.42 -22.32
N VAL A 108 9.27 8.09 -23.22
CA VAL A 108 8.75 8.65 -24.48
C VAL A 108 8.04 7.60 -25.34
N LEU A 109 8.61 6.40 -25.45
CA LEU A 109 8.02 5.32 -26.24
C LEU A 109 6.69 4.83 -25.63
N ALA A 110 6.60 4.75 -24.30
CA ALA A 110 5.40 4.31 -23.63
C ALA A 110 4.27 5.33 -23.76
N ILE A 111 4.55 6.63 -23.55
CA ILE A 111 3.55 7.69 -23.72
C ILE A 111 3.14 7.88 -25.19
N ALA A 112 4.01 7.58 -26.15
CA ALA A 112 3.67 7.61 -27.57
C ALA A 112 2.65 6.51 -27.92
N LYS A 113 2.78 5.32 -27.33
CA LYS A 113 1.84 4.20 -27.52
C LYS A 113 0.55 4.38 -26.72
N LEU A 114 0.65 4.74 -25.44
CA LEU A 114 -0.48 4.72 -24.52
C LEU A 114 -1.23 6.05 -24.46
N GLY A 115 -0.52 7.16 -24.64
CA GLY A 115 -1.02 8.51 -24.50
C GLY A 115 -0.30 9.31 -23.42
N ASN A 116 -0.33 10.62 -23.55
CA ASN A 116 0.35 11.55 -22.64
C ASN A 116 -0.52 12.06 -21.49
N THR A 117 -1.83 11.83 -21.53
CA THR A 117 -2.76 12.23 -20.45
C THR A 117 -3.32 11.01 -19.74
N HIS A 118 -3.69 11.17 -18.46
CA HIS A 118 -4.32 10.12 -17.65
C HIS A 118 -5.47 9.42 -18.39
N SER A 119 -6.44 10.18 -18.88
CA SER A 119 -7.62 9.63 -19.56
C SER A 119 -7.27 8.92 -20.87
N ARG A 120 -6.27 9.40 -21.62
CA ARG A 120 -5.84 8.75 -22.88
C ARG A 120 -5.15 7.42 -22.60
N ARG A 121 -4.24 7.36 -21.61
CA ARG A 121 -3.57 6.11 -21.21
C ARG A 121 -4.56 5.03 -20.83
N ILE A 122 -5.49 5.36 -19.93
CA ILE A 122 -6.54 4.43 -19.51
C ILE A 122 -7.38 3.98 -20.70
N ASN A 123 -7.87 4.92 -21.53
CA ASN A 123 -8.69 4.56 -22.69
C ASN A 123 -7.95 3.62 -23.65
N THR A 124 -6.68 3.92 -23.97
CA THR A 124 -5.88 3.07 -24.86
C THR A 124 -5.71 1.67 -24.29
N MET A 125 -5.32 1.55 -23.02
CA MET A 125 -5.15 0.24 -22.36
C MET A 125 -6.47 -0.54 -22.33
N VAL A 126 -7.57 0.09 -21.92
CA VAL A 126 -8.88 -0.58 -21.80
C VAL A 126 -9.40 -1.02 -23.17
N CYS A 127 -9.35 -0.16 -24.18
CA CYS A 127 -9.77 -0.53 -25.54
C CYS A 127 -8.93 -1.69 -26.09
N ASP A 128 -7.60 -1.64 -25.91
CA ASP A 128 -6.69 -2.68 -26.38
C ASP A 128 -6.95 -4.03 -25.70
N ILE A 129 -7.19 -4.04 -24.38
CA ILE A 129 -7.58 -5.25 -23.63
C ILE A 129 -8.87 -5.84 -24.18
N ILE A 130 -9.89 -5.01 -24.41
CA ILE A 130 -11.19 -5.47 -24.93
C ILE A 130 -11.03 -6.08 -26.32
N GLU A 131 -10.28 -5.43 -27.20
CA GLU A 131 -10.05 -5.89 -28.57
C GLU A 131 -9.26 -7.21 -28.60
N HIS A 132 -8.18 -7.31 -27.82
CA HIS A 132 -7.30 -8.48 -27.81
C HIS A 132 -7.86 -9.67 -27.02
N SER A 133 -8.84 -9.42 -26.14
CA SER A 133 -9.53 -10.47 -25.38
C SER A 133 -10.86 -10.89 -26.02
N TRP A 134 -11.22 -10.35 -27.19
CA TRP A 134 -12.57 -10.52 -27.76
C TRP A 134 -12.93 -11.97 -28.10
N THR A 135 -11.93 -12.77 -28.49
CA THR A 135 -12.09 -14.18 -28.90
C THR A 135 -12.61 -15.09 -27.78
N VAL A 136 -12.49 -14.64 -26.52
CA VAL A 136 -12.93 -15.34 -25.32
C VAL A 136 -14.45 -15.53 -25.23
N ARG A 137 -15.26 -14.81 -26.02
CA ARG A 137 -16.74 -14.86 -25.97
C ARG A 137 -17.39 -16.20 -26.40
N GLY A 138 -16.60 -17.23 -26.73
CA GLY A 138 -17.10 -18.58 -27.04
C GLY A 138 -16.78 -19.09 -28.45
N GLU A 139 -15.92 -18.40 -29.19
CA GLU A 139 -15.43 -18.88 -30.49
C GLU A 139 -14.20 -19.79 -30.32
N GLY A 140 -14.42 -21.02 -29.85
CA GLY A 140 -13.50 -22.15 -30.04
C GLY A 140 -12.04 -21.98 -29.61
N THR A 141 -11.73 -21.04 -28.71
CA THR A 141 -10.38 -20.83 -28.21
C THR A 141 -10.05 -21.93 -27.22
N GLU A 142 -9.06 -22.77 -27.53
CA GLU A 142 -8.60 -23.85 -26.64
C GLU A 142 -8.02 -23.32 -25.32
N ASN A 143 -7.60 -22.04 -25.28
CA ASN A 143 -7.12 -21.38 -24.08
C ASN A 143 -7.53 -19.89 -24.07
N PRO A 144 -8.74 -19.53 -23.58
CA PRO A 144 -9.16 -18.14 -23.53
C PRO A 144 -8.34 -17.35 -22.50
N ALA A 145 -7.81 -16.20 -22.91
CA ALA A 145 -6.98 -15.35 -22.05
C ALA A 145 -7.43 -13.88 -22.15
N ILE A 146 -7.39 -13.18 -21.01
CA ILE A 146 -7.57 -11.73 -20.96
C ILE A 146 -6.19 -11.09 -21.05
N THR A 147 -5.93 -10.34 -22.11
CA THR A 147 -4.58 -9.83 -22.40
C THR A 147 -4.61 -8.50 -23.16
N MET A 148 -3.46 -7.84 -23.21
CA MET A 148 -3.12 -6.70 -24.07
C MET A 148 -2.42 -7.19 -25.34
N SER A 149 -2.37 -6.34 -26.37
CA SER A 149 -1.41 -6.53 -27.47
C SER A 149 0.03 -6.51 -26.96
N PRO A 150 0.98 -7.19 -27.64
CA PRO A 150 2.39 -7.16 -27.28
C PRO A 150 2.94 -5.74 -27.12
N GLU A 151 2.57 -4.82 -28.02
CA GLU A 151 3.05 -3.44 -27.99
C GLU A 151 2.45 -2.64 -26.83
N THR A 152 1.18 -2.86 -26.49
CA THR A 152 0.54 -2.21 -25.34
C THR A 152 1.09 -2.76 -24.03
N LEU A 153 1.32 -4.07 -23.95
CA LEU A 153 1.94 -4.71 -22.79
C LEU A 153 3.36 -4.18 -22.55
N GLU A 154 4.20 -4.14 -23.58
CA GLU A 154 5.56 -3.61 -23.49
C GLU A 154 5.56 -2.15 -23.01
N ALA A 155 4.71 -1.31 -23.58
CA ALA A 155 4.58 0.08 -23.16
C ALA A 155 4.12 0.20 -21.70
N THR A 156 3.20 -0.66 -21.26
CA THR A 156 2.67 -0.65 -19.89
C THR A 156 3.73 -1.13 -18.88
N ASN A 157 4.47 -2.19 -19.21
CA ASN A 157 5.59 -2.68 -18.40
C ASN A 157 6.72 -1.63 -18.30
N ASN A 158 7.01 -0.91 -19.39
CA ASN A 158 7.97 0.20 -19.35
C ASN A 158 7.56 1.33 -18.39
N LEU A 159 6.27 1.69 -18.33
CA LEU A 159 5.78 2.67 -17.33
C LEU A 159 5.92 2.13 -15.90
N ARG A 160 5.53 0.88 -15.67
CA ARG A 160 5.62 0.24 -14.35
C ARG A 160 7.06 0.19 -13.85
N HIS A 161 7.99 -0.25 -14.70
CA HIS A 161 9.42 -0.29 -14.37
C HIS A 161 9.97 1.10 -14.04
N PHE A 162 9.62 2.11 -14.85
CA PHE A 162 9.98 3.50 -14.56
C PHE A 162 9.47 4.00 -13.21
N LEU A 163 8.20 3.73 -12.88
CA LEU A 163 7.63 4.10 -11.57
C LEU A 163 8.38 3.39 -10.43
N TYR A 164 8.75 2.13 -10.63
CA TYR A 164 9.51 1.39 -9.63
C TYR A 164 10.86 2.02 -9.33
N GLU A 165 11.63 2.32 -10.37
CA GLU A 165 12.94 2.94 -10.23
C GLU A 165 12.88 4.35 -9.65
N ARG A 166 11.89 5.16 -10.08
CA ARG A 166 11.86 6.60 -9.79
C ARG A 166 10.95 7.00 -8.64
N VAL A 167 9.98 6.17 -8.27
CA VAL A 167 8.97 6.51 -7.27
C VAL A 167 9.08 5.57 -6.06
N TYR A 168 8.90 4.25 -6.25
CA TYR A 168 8.85 3.32 -5.10
C TYR A 168 10.19 3.24 -4.36
N ASN A 169 11.32 3.18 -5.07
CA ASN A 169 12.65 3.16 -4.45
C ASN A 169 12.95 4.41 -3.61
N ILE A 170 12.41 5.56 -4.00
CA ILE A 170 12.60 6.81 -3.24
C ILE A 170 11.69 6.80 -2.02
N ARG A 171 10.42 6.43 -2.19
CA ARG A 171 9.43 6.37 -1.09
C ARG A 171 9.84 5.40 0.01
N SER A 172 10.38 4.24 -0.34
CA SER A 172 10.84 3.25 0.64
C SER A 172 12.03 3.74 1.48
N ALA A 173 12.79 4.71 0.96
CA ALA A 173 13.94 5.33 1.63
C ALA A 173 13.60 6.61 2.42
N GLN A 174 12.33 7.06 2.41
CA GLN A 174 11.91 8.27 3.13
C GLN A 174 11.73 8.01 4.64
N GLU A 175 11.98 9.04 5.45
CA GLU A 175 11.80 9.00 6.92
C GLU A 175 10.39 8.56 7.35
N GLU A 176 9.36 8.93 6.58
CA GLU A 176 7.97 8.51 6.81
C GLU A 176 7.80 7.00 6.67
N SER A 177 8.49 6.37 5.71
CA SER A 177 8.49 4.92 5.55
C SER A 177 9.16 4.24 6.74
N GLU A 178 10.30 4.77 7.23
CA GLU A 178 10.94 4.19 8.42
C GLU A 178 10.05 4.33 9.67
N ARG A 179 9.39 5.48 9.84
CA ARG A 179 8.43 5.66 10.94
C ARG A 179 7.27 4.66 10.85
N ALA A 180 6.73 4.43 9.65
CA ALA A 180 5.71 3.40 9.43
C ALA A 180 6.21 2.00 9.80
N ARG A 181 7.46 1.66 9.44
CA ARG A 181 8.08 0.38 9.82
C ARG A 181 8.20 0.23 11.34
N GLU A 182 8.65 1.28 12.03
CA GLU A 182 8.77 1.29 13.49
C GLU A 182 7.40 1.11 14.18
N ILE A 183 6.36 1.78 13.67
CA ILE A 183 4.99 1.65 14.18
C ILE A 183 4.52 0.20 14.08
N VAL A 184 4.62 -0.41 12.90
CA VAL A 184 4.16 -1.79 12.69
C VAL A 184 4.96 -2.79 13.54
N ARG A 185 6.29 -2.61 13.66
CA ARG A 185 7.15 -3.42 14.55
C ARG A 185 6.73 -3.29 16.01
N SER A 186 6.48 -2.07 16.48
CA SER A 186 6.07 -1.80 17.86
C SER A 186 4.72 -2.44 18.18
N LEU A 187 3.73 -2.29 17.30
CA LEU A 187 2.41 -2.91 17.44
C LEU A 187 2.53 -4.44 17.47
N TYR A 188 3.30 -5.02 16.55
CA TYR A 188 3.51 -6.47 16.47
C TYR A 188 4.14 -7.02 17.75
N GLN A 189 5.20 -6.37 18.26
CA GLN A 189 5.84 -6.78 19.52
C GLN A 189 4.89 -6.67 20.70
N HIS A 190 4.19 -5.53 20.81
CA HIS A 190 3.28 -5.26 21.93
C HIS A 190 2.16 -6.29 22.02
N PHE A 191 1.42 -6.55 20.94
CA PHE A 191 0.28 -7.46 21.01
C PHE A 191 0.66 -8.94 21.09
N ASN A 192 1.91 -9.29 20.73
CA ASN A 192 2.44 -10.63 21.03
C ASN A 192 2.80 -10.81 22.51
N GLU A 193 3.20 -9.74 23.21
CA GLU A 193 3.49 -9.79 24.65
C GLU A 193 2.22 -9.64 25.50
N TYR A 194 1.27 -8.80 25.05
CA TYR A 194 0.05 -8.45 25.77
C TYR A 194 -1.21 -8.80 24.94
N GLU A 195 -1.46 -10.10 24.78
CA GLU A 195 -2.62 -10.60 24.00
C GLU A 195 -3.96 -10.03 24.50
N ASP A 196 -4.10 -9.80 25.82
CA ASP A 196 -5.30 -9.27 26.45
C ASP A 196 -5.65 -7.84 26.04
N LYS A 197 -4.74 -7.15 25.34
CA LYS A 197 -4.95 -5.80 24.81
C LYS A 197 -5.57 -5.77 23.42
N MET A 198 -5.65 -6.91 22.72
CA MET A 198 -6.38 -6.99 21.47
C MET A 198 -7.90 -6.94 21.72
N PRO A 199 -8.69 -6.42 20.77
CA PRO A 199 -10.14 -6.45 20.86
C PRO A 199 -10.65 -7.90 21.00
N PRO A 200 -11.70 -8.15 21.82
CA PRO A 200 -12.19 -9.50 22.08
C PRO A 200 -12.58 -10.29 20.84
N GLU A 201 -13.02 -9.63 19.77
CA GLU A 201 -13.32 -10.26 18.48
C GLU A 201 -12.12 -11.04 17.89
N TYR A 202 -10.88 -10.64 18.19
CA TYR A 202 -9.66 -11.36 17.81
C TYR A 202 -9.26 -12.44 18.83
N SER A 203 -9.97 -12.59 19.94
CA SER A 203 -9.69 -13.62 20.95
C SER A 203 -10.39 -14.96 20.68
N PHE A 204 -11.44 -14.98 19.85
CA PHE A 204 -12.29 -16.16 19.63
C PHE A 204 -11.74 -17.18 18.61
N TYR A 205 -10.60 -16.90 17.99
CA TYR A 205 -10.01 -17.77 16.98
C TYR A 205 -9.13 -18.86 17.61
N SER A 206 -9.25 -20.09 17.11
CA SER A 206 -8.34 -21.21 17.45
C SER A 206 -6.91 -21.03 16.91
N ASP A 207 -6.65 -19.93 16.22
CA ASP A 207 -5.35 -19.60 15.65
C ASP A 207 -4.34 -19.17 16.73
N LYS A 208 -3.06 -19.36 16.41
CA LYS A 208 -1.95 -18.90 17.26
C LYS A 208 -2.02 -17.39 17.49
N VAL A 209 -1.57 -16.94 18.66
CA VAL A 209 -1.52 -15.51 19.05
C VAL A 209 -0.91 -14.65 17.95
N GLU A 210 0.28 -15.02 17.47
CA GLU A 210 0.99 -14.32 16.39
C GLU A 210 0.11 -14.06 15.15
N ARG A 211 -0.72 -15.03 14.77
CA ARG A 211 -1.61 -14.89 13.61
C ARG A 211 -2.74 -13.91 13.87
N ARG A 212 -3.30 -13.93 15.09
CA ARG A 212 -4.37 -13.01 15.52
C ARG A 212 -3.85 -11.57 15.63
N VAL A 213 -2.60 -11.40 16.09
CA VAL A 213 -1.88 -10.12 16.07
C VAL A 213 -1.74 -9.59 14.64
N VAL A 214 -1.30 -10.43 13.70
CA VAL A 214 -1.21 -10.06 12.28
C VAL A 214 -2.56 -9.64 11.72
N ASP A 215 -3.63 -10.40 11.99
CA ASP A 215 -4.97 -10.07 11.53
C ASP A 215 -5.47 -8.74 12.10
N TYR A 216 -5.17 -8.46 13.37
CA TYR A 216 -5.54 -7.22 14.01
C TYR A 216 -4.79 -6.03 13.44
N ILE A 217 -3.47 -6.12 13.28
CA ILE A 217 -2.64 -5.05 12.73
C ILE A 217 -3.03 -4.79 11.26
N ALA A 218 -3.21 -5.84 10.46
CA ALA A 218 -3.61 -5.69 9.06
C ALA A 218 -5.01 -5.07 8.91
N GLY A 219 -5.90 -5.23 9.90
CA GLY A 219 -7.21 -4.59 9.93
C GLY A 219 -7.21 -3.11 10.37
N MET A 220 -6.06 -2.55 10.74
CA MET A 220 -5.98 -1.16 11.18
C MET A 220 -5.96 -0.19 9.99
N THR A 221 -6.57 0.98 10.18
CA THR A 221 -6.29 2.15 9.33
C THR A 221 -4.99 2.82 9.77
N ASP A 222 -4.32 3.55 8.88
CA ASP A 222 -3.07 4.28 9.18
C ASP A 222 -3.20 5.16 10.42
N LEU A 223 -4.28 5.94 10.52
CA LEU A 223 -4.53 6.84 11.65
C LEU A 223 -4.71 6.07 12.97
N TYR A 224 -5.41 4.93 12.92
CA TYR A 224 -5.59 4.08 14.09
C TYR A 224 -4.27 3.44 14.53
N ALA A 225 -3.48 2.92 13.59
CA ALA A 225 -2.18 2.33 13.87
C ALA A 225 -1.21 3.35 14.49
N MET A 226 -1.13 4.56 13.93
CA MET A 226 -0.33 5.66 14.49
C MET A 226 -0.73 5.98 15.92
N ARG A 227 -2.03 6.20 16.15
CA ARG A 227 -2.56 6.52 17.49
C ARG A 227 -2.28 5.41 18.49
N MET A 228 -2.49 4.15 18.09
CA MET A 228 -2.26 2.99 18.96
C MET A 228 -0.78 2.87 19.36
N ALA A 229 0.13 3.08 18.40
CA ALA A 229 1.56 3.08 18.69
C ALA A 229 1.97 4.21 19.64
N GLU A 230 1.39 5.40 19.51
CA GLU A 230 1.60 6.51 20.46
C GLU A 230 1.08 6.20 21.87
N GLU A 231 -0.04 5.47 22.00
CA GLU A 231 -0.58 5.06 23.30
C GLU A 231 0.31 3.98 23.98
N ILE A 232 0.89 3.07 23.19
CA ILE A 232 1.77 1.98 23.67
C ILE A 232 3.17 2.50 24.03
N SER A 233 3.71 3.43 23.25
CA SER A 233 5.00 4.08 23.48
C SER A 233 4.86 5.58 23.35
N PRO A 234 4.36 6.27 24.40
CA PRO A 234 4.25 7.72 24.38
C PRO A 234 5.63 8.32 24.12
N PRO A 235 5.73 9.35 23.25
CA PRO A 235 7.01 9.96 22.93
C PRO A 235 7.67 10.38 24.23
N LYS A 236 8.93 9.99 24.43
CA LYS A 236 9.74 10.47 25.56
C LYS A 236 9.63 11.99 25.58
N LEU A 237 9.01 12.54 26.62
CA LEU A 237 8.96 13.98 26.87
C LEU A 237 10.36 14.52 26.63
N GLN A 238 10.54 15.32 25.56
CA GLN A 238 11.79 16.02 25.37
C GLN A 238 12.00 16.86 26.64
N PRO A 239 13.16 16.79 27.31
CA PRO A 239 13.39 17.63 28.47
C PRO A 239 13.18 19.07 28.04
N GLU A 240 12.27 19.77 28.74
CA GLU A 240 11.93 21.16 28.50
C GLU A 240 13.19 21.94 28.15
N GLN A 241 13.23 22.51 26.94
CA GLN A 241 14.24 23.50 26.60
C GLN A 241 14.08 24.62 27.62
N LYS A 242 14.99 24.66 28.60
CA LYS A 242 15.08 25.76 29.58
C LYS A 242 15.03 27.05 28.79
N SER A 243 13.94 27.81 28.98
CA SER A 243 13.79 29.14 28.38
C SER A 243 15.04 29.96 28.69
N PRO A 244 15.58 30.74 27.73
CA PRO A 244 16.74 31.58 27.98
C PRO A 244 16.41 32.53 29.14
N LYS A 245 17.26 32.51 30.17
CA LYS A 245 17.16 33.44 31.31
C LYS A 245 17.06 34.87 30.76
N ALA A 246 16.05 35.61 31.24
CA ALA A 246 15.88 37.01 30.95
C ALA A 246 17.20 37.79 31.18
N PRO A 247 17.52 38.80 30.35
CA PRO A 247 18.71 39.60 30.54
C PRO A 247 18.64 40.32 31.88
N LYS A 248 19.73 40.25 32.66
CA LYS A 248 19.88 40.98 33.91
C LYS A 248 19.72 42.48 33.67
N ASP A 249 18.91 43.11 34.51
CA ASP A 249 18.67 44.56 34.56
C ASP A 249 19.97 45.36 34.44
N LYS A 250 19.99 46.29 33.49
CA LYS A 250 20.97 47.38 33.46
C LYS A 250 20.67 48.33 34.64
N PRO A 251 21.68 48.80 35.40
CA PRO A 251 21.45 49.81 36.43
C PRO A 251 20.99 51.13 35.79
N PRO A 252 20.16 51.93 36.46
CA PRO A 252 19.67 53.20 35.93
C PRO A 252 20.79 54.22 35.79
N GLU A 253 20.84 54.89 34.64
CA GLU A 253 21.70 56.05 34.39
C GLU A 253 21.27 57.22 35.31
N ILE A 254 22.23 57.72 36.09
CA ILE A 254 22.09 58.90 36.92
C ILE A 254 22.18 60.13 36.00
N GLN A 255 21.06 60.81 35.78
CA GLN A 255 21.07 62.15 35.19
C GLN A 255 21.70 63.14 36.16
N SER A 256 22.73 63.83 35.70
CA SER A 256 23.38 64.95 36.39
C SER A 256 22.59 66.25 36.15
N PRO A 257 22.47 67.13 37.16
CA PRO A 257 21.70 68.38 37.03
C PRO A 257 22.53 69.47 36.36
N THR A 258 21.95 70.11 35.35
CA THR A 258 22.46 71.32 34.70
C THR A 258 22.54 72.48 35.70
N MET A 259 23.71 73.11 35.81
CA MET A 259 23.89 74.44 36.39
C MET A 259 23.95 75.49 35.28
N PHE A 260 23.18 76.58 35.49
CA PHE A 260 23.10 77.85 34.76
C PHE A 260 22.46 77.86 33.36
#